data_AF-A0A961Z854-F1
#
_entry.id   AF-A0A961Z854-F1
#
_cell.length_a   1.000
_cell.length_b   1.000
_cell.length_c   1.000
_cell.angle_alpha   90.00
_cell.angle_beta   90.00
_cell.angle_gamma   90.00
#
_symmetry.space_group_name_H-M   'P 1'
#
loop_
_entity.id
_entity.type
_entity.pdbx_description
1 polymer ?
#
loop_
_entity_poly.entity_id
_entity_poly.type
_entity_poly.pdbx_seq_one_letter_code
_entity_poly.pdbx_strand_id
1 'polypeptide(L)'
;MTEQNQKQLGKTLWAIADQLRGAMDADDFRDYMLSFLFLRYLSDNYEAAAKKELGSDYPKLPLAGDDSRVPLAVWYADNAADVPAFEKQMRRKVHYCVQPQHLWSSIAHMARTQHAGLLNTLQEGFKYIETESFQSTFGGLFSEIDLGSPKLGKTYTERNAKLCVVIQKIAEGLAEFST
;
A
#
# COMPACT_ATOMS: atom_id res chain seq x y z
N MET A 1 10.43 -16.86 -1.12
CA MET A 1 9.19 -17.04 -1.91
C MET A 1 9.27 -18.42 -2.58
N THR A 2 8.37 -19.35 -2.27
CA THR A 2 8.31 -20.69 -2.87
C THR A 2 7.71 -20.62 -4.28
N GLU A 3 8.02 -21.57 -5.17
CA GLU A 3 7.46 -21.63 -6.53
C GLU A 3 5.92 -21.64 -6.55
N GLN A 4 5.29 -22.23 -5.53
CA GLN A 4 3.84 -22.21 -5.35
C GLN A 4 3.29 -20.79 -5.14
N ASN A 5 4.00 -19.95 -4.38
CA ASN A 5 3.60 -18.57 -4.15
C ASN A 5 3.69 -17.74 -5.44
N GLN A 6 4.70 -17.99 -6.29
CA GLN A 6 4.82 -17.32 -7.58
C GLN A 6 3.69 -17.71 -8.54
N LYS A 7 3.32 -19.00 -8.60
CA LYS A 7 2.22 -19.47 -9.47
C LYS A 7 0.87 -18.90 -9.04
N GLN A 8 0.60 -18.85 -7.74
CA GLN A 8 -0.65 -18.30 -7.20
C GLN A 8 -0.71 -16.77 -7.36
N LEU A 9 0.43 -16.07 -7.19
CA LEU A 9 0.54 -14.64 -7.47
C LEU A 9 0.26 -14.36 -8.95
N GLY A 10 0.87 -15.14 -9.85
CA GLY A 10 0.61 -15.06 -11.28
C GLY A 10 -0.87 -15.26 -11.61
N LYS A 11 -1.53 -16.23 -10.98
CA LYS A 11 -2.98 -16.47 -11.15
C LYS A 11 -3.83 -15.29 -10.69
N THR A 12 -3.50 -14.69 -9.54
CA THR A 12 -4.18 -13.50 -9.02
C THR A 12 -4.01 -12.31 -9.96
N LEU A 13 -2.77 -12.01 -10.36
CA LEU A 13 -2.47 -10.93 -11.29
C LEU A 13 -3.16 -11.13 -12.64
N TRP A 14 -3.21 -12.37 -13.13
CA TRP A 14 -3.89 -12.70 -14.37
C TRP A 14 -5.41 -12.50 -14.27
N ALA A 15 -6.03 -12.89 -13.15
CA ALA A 15 -7.46 -12.65 -12.92
C ALA A 15 -7.81 -11.15 -12.84
N ILE A 16 -6.93 -10.33 -12.27
CA ILE A 16 -7.11 -8.86 -12.24
C ILE A 16 -6.92 -8.29 -13.65
N ALA A 17 -5.91 -8.75 -14.39
CA ALA A 17 -5.69 -8.35 -15.78
C ALA A 17 -6.90 -8.66 -16.66
N ASP A 18 -7.52 -9.83 -16.49
CA ASP A 18 -8.75 -10.23 -17.18
C ASP A 18 -9.90 -9.25 -16.94
N GLN A 19 -10.04 -8.74 -15.71
CA GLN A 19 -11.09 -7.77 -15.36
C GLN A 19 -10.83 -6.36 -15.91
N LEU A 20 -9.57 -6.00 -16.08
CA LEU A 20 -9.16 -4.69 -16.61
C LEU A 20 -8.97 -4.70 -18.13
N ARG A 21 -9.03 -5.88 -18.75
CA ARG A 21 -8.88 -6.09 -20.20
C ARG A 21 -9.91 -5.26 -20.97
N GLY A 22 -9.42 -4.46 -21.90
CA GLY A 22 -10.23 -3.60 -22.77
C GLY A 22 -10.43 -2.18 -22.23
N ALA A 23 -10.18 -1.92 -20.94
CA ALA A 23 -10.12 -0.56 -20.40
C ALA A 23 -8.67 -0.02 -20.35
N MET A 24 -7.69 -0.92 -20.25
CA MET A 24 -6.28 -0.63 -20.06
C MET A 24 -5.42 -1.60 -20.88
N ASP A 25 -4.27 -1.13 -21.38
CA ASP A 25 -3.31 -1.98 -22.09
C ASP A 25 -2.41 -2.77 -21.12
N ALA A 26 -1.63 -3.69 -21.66
CA ALA A 26 -0.81 -4.60 -20.85
C ALA A 26 0.38 -3.90 -20.19
N ASP A 27 0.92 -2.84 -20.83
CA ASP A 27 2.05 -2.09 -20.30
C ASP A 27 1.61 -1.25 -19.10
N ASP A 28 0.51 -0.49 -19.24
CA ASP A 28 -0.09 0.24 -18.13
C ASP A 28 -0.39 -0.71 -16.97
N PHE A 29 -1.05 -1.83 -17.24
CA PHE A 29 -1.40 -2.82 -16.22
C PHE A 29 -0.17 -3.29 -15.44
N ARG A 30 0.90 -3.64 -16.16
CA ARG A 30 2.17 -4.06 -15.54
C ARG A 30 2.67 -2.97 -14.61
N ASP A 31 2.67 -1.72 -15.05
CA ASP A 31 3.25 -0.62 -14.29
C ASP A 31 2.43 -0.33 -13.02
N TYR A 32 1.09 -0.34 -13.10
CA TYR A 32 0.22 -0.28 -11.91
C TYR A 32 0.49 -1.43 -10.93
N MET A 33 0.56 -2.66 -11.44
CA MET A 33 0.76 -3.83 -10.58
C MET A 33 2.12 -3.77 -9.87
N LEU A 34 3.17 -3.41 -10.59
CA LEU A 34 4.51 -3.26 -10.02
C LEU A 34 4.53 -2.17 -8.93
N SER A 35 3.91 -1.01 -9.17
CA SER A 35 3.83 0.05 -8.16
C SER A 35 3.05 -0.37 -6.91
N PHE A 36 1.93 -1.08 -7.06
CA PHE A 36 1.16 -1.56 -5.90
C PHE A 36 1.88 -2.67 -5.13
N LEU A 37 2.51 -3.62 -5.82
CA LEU A 37 3.33 -4.65 -5.20
C LEU A 37 4.53 -4.04 -4.47
N PHE A 38 5.13 -3.00 -5.04
CA PHE A 38 6.23 -2.29 -4.42
C PHE A 38 5.79 -1.51 -3.18
N LEU A 39 4.67 -0.79 -3.25
CA LEU A 39 4.07 -0.12 -2.08
C LEU A 39 3.78 -1.12 -0.95
N ARG A 40 3.21 -2.26 -1.30
CA ARG A 40 2.99 -3.35 -0.36
C ARG A 40 4.30 -3.81 0.27
N TYR A 41 5.31 -4.12 -0.54
CA TYR A 41 6.60 -4.58 -0.04
C TYR A 41 7.23 -3.58 0.94
N LEU A 42 7.22 -2.28 0.61
CA LEU A 42 7.69 -1.23 1.52
C LEU A 42 6.88 -1.19 2.81
N SER A 43 5.56 -1.31 2.72
CA SER A 43 4.66 -1.26 3.88
C SER A 43 4.86 -2.45 4.81
N ASP A 44 4.85 -3.68 4.26
CA ASP A 44 5.02 -4.92 5.01
C ASP A 44 6.38 -4.93 5.73
N ASN A 45 7.46 -4.52 5.05
CA ASN A 45 8.78 -4.45 5.65
C ASN A 45 8.89 -3.34 6.71
N TYR A 46 8.26 -2.19 6.48
CA TYR A 46 8.23 -1.10 7.45
C TYR A 46 7.44 -1.48 8.71
N GLU A 47 6.26 -2.09 8.57
CA GLU A 47 5.45 -2.58 9.69
C GLU A 47 6.19 -3.68 10.47
N ALA A 48 6.86 -4.61 9.78
CA ALA A 48 7.67 -5.64 10.43
C ALA A 48 8.85 -5.04 11.22
N ALA A 49 9.53 -4.04 10.66
CA ALA A 49 10.59 -3.33 11.34
C ALA A 49 10.06 -2.52 12.53
N ALA A 50 8.95 -1.80 12.36
CA ALA A 50 8.30 -1.04 13.43
C ALA A 50 7.88 -1.94 14.59
N LYS A 51 7.29 -3.11 14.28
CA LYS A 51 6.95 -4.13 15.27
C LYS A 51 8.17 -4.65 16.03
N LYS A 52 9.31 -4.81 15.35
CA LYS A 52 10.57 -5.21 15.98
C LYS A 52 11.17 -4.12 16.86
N GLU A 53 11.08 -2.86 16.45
CA GLU A 53 11.59 -1.72 17.22
C GLU A 53 10.74 -1.44 18.46
N LEU A 54 9.42 -1.42 18.30
CA LEU A 54 8.48 -1.10 19.38
C LEU A 54 8.27 -2.29 20.32
N GLY A 55 8.50 -3.54 19.88
CA GLY A 55 8.47 -4.71 20.75
C GLY A 55 7.13 -4.87 21.48
N SER A 56 7.15 -4.68 22.81
CA SER A 56 5.94 -4.73 23.66
C SER A 56 4.98 -3.59 23.41
N ASP A 57 5.47 -2.45 22.96
CA ASP A 57 4.71 -1.21 22.80
C ASP A 57 3.98 -1.17 21.46
N TYR A 58 4.28 -2.13 20.55
CA TYR A 58 3.56 -2.29 19.30
C TYR A 58 2.13 -2.78 19.58
N PRO A 59 1.09 -2.02 19.18
CA PRO A 59 -0.29 -2.42 19.45
C PRO A 59 -0.62 -3.79 18.86
N LYS A 60 -1.20 -4.66 19.67
CA LYS A 60 -1.71 -5.96 19.22
C LYS A 60 -3.18 -5.82 18.91
N LEU A 61 -3.48 -5.38 17.69
CA LEU A 61 -4.85 -5.44 17.18
C LEU A 61 -5.14 -6.87 16.71
N PRO A 62 -6.36 -7.38 16.90
CA PRO A 62 -6.73 -8.67 16.36
C PRO A 62 -6.61 -8.63 14.82
N LEU A 63 -5.79 -9.53 14.26
CA LEU A 63 -5.62 -9.73 12.81
C LEU A 63 -6.93 -10.13 12.11
N ALA A 64 -7.92 -10.58 12.87
CA ALA A 64 -9.24 -11.00 12.40
C ALA A 64 -10.34 -10.34 13.26
N GLY A 65 -11.06 -9.40 12.67
CA GLY A 65 -12.15 -8.65 13.29
C GLY A 65 -12.44 -7.36 12.53
N ASP A 66 -13.61 -6.76 12.78
CA ASP A 66 -14.07 -5.49 12.18
C ASP A 66 -13.17 -4.29 12.55
N ASP A 67 -12.21 -4.47 13.47
CA ASP A 67 -11.21 -3.47 13.84
C ASP A 67 -10.11 -3.39 12.77
N SER A 68 -10.43 -2.66 11.70
CA SER A 68 -9.55 -2.50 10.53
C SER A 68 -8.49 -1.40 10.72
N ARG A 69 -8.24 -0.96 11.95
CA ARG A 69 -7.22 0.05 12.24
C ARG A 69 -5.83 -0.54 12.01
N VAL A 70 -4.92 0.28 11.49
CA VAL A 70 -3.51 -0.09 11.37
C VAL A 70 -2.86 0.01 12.75
N PRO A 71 -2.20 -1.04 13.27
CA PRO A 71 -1.60 -1.00 14.61
C PRO A 71 -0.63 0.15 14.80
N LEU A 72 0.16 0.46 13.77
CA LEU A 72 1.07 1.59 13.80
C LEU A 72 0.34 2.94 13.89
N ALA A 73 -0.82 3.08 13.26
CA ALA A 73 -1.62 4.31 13.35
C ALA A 73 -2.11 4.56 14.79
N VAL A 74 -2.49 3.50 15.51
CA VAL A 74 -2.87 3.59 16.93
C VAL A 74 -1.68 4.06 17.77
N TRP A 75 -0.50 3.46 17.56
CA TRP A 75 0.70 3.88 18.28
C TRP A 75 1.07 5.34 18.00
N TYR A 76 0.97 5.78 16.75
CA TYR A 76 1.23 7.18 16.36
C TYR A 76 0.27 8.16 17.05
N ALA A 77 -1.01 7.80 17.19
CA ALA A 77 -2.00 8.62 17.86
C ALA A 77 -1.73 8.75 19.36
N ASP A 78 -1.33 7.65 20.01
CA ASP A 78 -1.08 7.60 21.45
C ASP A 78 0.29 8.18 21.85
N ASN A 79 1.26 8.22 20.92
CA ASN A 79 2.66 8.58 21.19
C ASN A 79 3.15 9.74 20.29
N ALA A 80 2.28 10.72 20.02
CA ALA A 80 2.57 11.82 19.10
C ALA A 80 3.88 12.59 19.40
N ALA A 81 4.31 12.66 20.66
CA ALA A 81 5.57 13.29 21.05
C ALA A 81 6.81 12.47 20.63
N ASP A 82 6.69 11.15 20.56
CA ASP A 82 7.79 10.22 20.26
C ASP A 82 7.89 9.89 18.76
N VAL A 83 6.82 10.13 17.99
CA VAL A 83 6.76 9.89 16.55
C VAL A 83 7.97 10.48 15.80
N PRO A 84 8.39 11.75 15.99
CA PRO A 84 9.53 12.29 15.25
C PRO A 84 10.86 11.57 15.55
N ALA A 85 11.07 11.15 16.80
CA ALA A 85 12.25 10.40 17.20
C ALA A 85 12.24 8.99 16.61
N PHE A 86 11.07 8.34 16.64
CA PHE A 86 10.84 7.03 16.05
C PHE A 86 11.05 7.04 14.53
N GLU A 87 10.47 7.98 13.80
CA GLU A 87 10.65 8.11 12.35
C GLU A 87 12.13 8.31 11.99
N LYS A 88 12.86 9.12 12.76
CA LYS A 88 14.29 9.33 12.57
C LYS A 88 15.10 8.05 12.80
N GLN A 89 14.73 7.24 13.79
CA GLN A 89 15.34 5.93 14.03
C GLN A 89 15.05 4.96 12.88
N MET A 90 13.79 4.90 12.44
CA MET A 90 13.38 4.05 11.33
C MET A 90 14.09 4.41 10.02
N ARG A 91 14.27 5.69 9.71
CA ARG A 91 15.07 6.17 8.56
C ARG A 91 16.54 5.81 8.64
N ARG A 92 17.10 5.57 9.83
CA ARG A 92 18.49 5.11 9.99
C ARG A 92 18.62 3.60 9.82
N LYS A 93 17.60 2.85 10.24
CA LYS A 93 17.61 1.39 10.28
C LYS A 93 17.12 0.74 8.99
N VAL A 94 16.04 1.28 8.43
CA VAL A 94 15.33 0.75 7.26
C VAL A 94 15.55 1.63 6.03
N HIS A 95 16.19 2.80 6.19
CA HIS A 95 16.51 3.79 5.15
C HIS A 95 15.31 4.55 4.57
N TYR A 96 14.10 4.27 5.05
CA TYR A 96 12.89 4.98 4.66
C TYR A 96 11.85 5.02 5.80
N CYS A 97 10.82 5.84 5.64
CA CYS A 97 9.74 6.00 6.60
C CYS A 97 8.41 6.16 5.87
N VAL A 98 7.46 5.26 6.12
CA VAL A 98 6.11 5.36 5.54
C VAL A 98 5.14 5.71 6.66
N GLN A 99 4.42 6.81 6.51
CA GLN A 99 3.41 7.20 7.50
C GLN A 99 2.25 6.21 7.52
N PRO A 100 1.59 6.00 8.68
CA PRO A 100 0.58 4.97 8.81
C PRO A 100 -0.58 5.09 7.82
N GLN A 101 -1.01 6.31 7.44
CA GLN A 101 -2.08 6.50 6.46
C GLN A 101 -1.71 6.08 5.02
N HIS A 102 -0.41 5.99 4.71
CA HIS A 102 0.10 5.60 3.39
C HIS A 102 0.55 4.13 3.34
N LEU A 103 0.44 3.40 4.45
CA LEU A 103 0.72 1.96 4.47
C LEU A 103 -0.31 1.19 3.65
N TRP A 104 0.14 0.08 3.05
CA TRP A 104 -0.72 -0.85 2.32
C TRP A 104 -1.91 -1.33 3.14
N SER A 105 -1.73 -1.57 4.45
CA SER A 105 -2.80 -1.96 5.37
C SER A 105 -3.93 -0.90 5.42
N SER A 106 -3.59 0.39 5.51
CA SER A 106 -4.54 1.51 5.45
C SER A 106 -5.22 1.60 4.08
N ILE A 107 -4.45 1.55 3.00
CA ILE A 107 -4.96 1.66 1.63
C ILE A 107 -5.89 0.49 1.29
N ALA A 108 -5.53 -0.74 1.68
CA ALA A 108 -6.34 -1.93 1.49
C ALA A 108 -7.64 -1.87 2.32
N HIS A 109 -7.61 -1.29 3.52
CA HIS A 109 -8.82 -1.06 4.30
C HIS A 109 -9.75 -0.05 3.60
N MET A 110 -9.22 1.08 3.12
CA MET A 110 -9.97 2.07 2.35
C MET A 110 -10.59 1.46 1.09
N ALA A 111 -9.85 0.56 0.41
CA ALA A 111 -10.35 -0.15 -0.77
C ALA A 111 -11.53 -1.08 -0.43
N ARG A 112 -11.44 -1.81 0.68
CA ARG A 112 -12.50 -2.71 1.16
C ARG A 112 -13.77 -1.96 1.52
N THR A 113 -13.65 -0.78 2.13
CA THR A 113 -14.79 0.08 2.50
C THR A 113 -15.27 0.97 1.35
N GLN A 114 -14.65 0.87 0.16
CA GLN A 114 -14.95 1.69 -1.01
C GLN A 114 -14.87 3.20 -0.68
N HIS A 115 -13.88 3.59 0.13
CA HIS A 115 -13.75 4.94 0.64
C HIS A 115 -13.55 5.95 -0.50
N ALA A 116 -14.32 7.03 -0.49
CA ALA A 116 -14.31 8.03 -1.56
C ALA A 116 -12.95 8.71 -1.76
N GLY A 117 -12.15 8.82 -0.69
CA GLY A 117 -10.83 9.47 -0.72
C GLY A 117 -9.63 8.57 -1.06
N LEU A 118 -9.82 7.29 -1.40
CA LEU A 118 -8.70 6.36 -1.62
C LEU A 118 -7.73 6.86 -2.69
N LEU A 119 -8.24 7.36 -3.81
CA LEU A 119 -7.43 7.88 -4.92
C LEU A 119 -6.51 9.01 -4.46
N ASN A 120 -7.02 9.95 -3.65
CA ASN A 120 -6.21 11.07 -3.15
C ASN A 120 -5.15 10.56 -2.16
N THR A 121 -5.53 9.72 -1.21
CA THR A 121 -4.59 9.18 -0.21
C THR A 121 -3.47 8.35 -0.85
N LEU A 122 -3.80 7.63 -1.92
CA LEU A 122 -2.82 6.87 -2.71
C LEU A 122 -1.86 7.78 -3.48
N GLN A 123 -2.37 8.83 -4.14
CA GLN A 123 -1.55 9.83 -4.82
C GLN A 123 -0.60 10.54 -3.85
N GLU A 124 -1.12 10.96 -2.69
CA GLU A 124 -0.34 11.55 -1.61
C GLU A 124 0.72 10.58 -1.08
N GLY A 125 0.36 9.31 -0.92
CA GLY A 125 1.28 8.27 -0.46
C GLY A 125 2.44 8.04 -1.43
N PHE A 126 2.18 7.96 -2.74
CA PHE A 126 3.24 7.84 -3.73
C PHE A 126 4.15 9.05 -3.74
N LYS A 127 3.58 10.26 -3.75
CA LYS A 127 4.36 11.49 -3.67
C LYS A 127 5.22 11.54 -2.40
N TYR A 128 4.64 11.23 -1.25
CA TYR A 128 5.34 11.17 0.03
C TYR A 128 6.50 10.18 0.00
N ILE A 129 6.29 9.00 -0.60
CA ILE A 129 7.35 7.99 -0.72
C ILE A 129 8.51 8.50 -1.59
N GLU A 130 8.24 9.20 -2.69
CA GLU A 130 9.30 9.75 -3.54
C GLU A 130 10.07 10.90 -2.89
N THR A 131 9.36 11.81 -2.21
CA THR A 131 9.94 13.08 -1.75
C THR A 131 10.42 13.06 -0.32
N GLU A 132 9.70 12.36 0.55
CA GLU A 132 9.87 12.46 1.99
C GLU A 132 10.26 11.16 2.67
N SER A 133 9.88 10.00 2.16
CA SER A 133 10.09 8.73 2.89
C SER A 133 11.58 8.39 3.05
N PHE A 134 12.39 8.61 2.02
CA PHE A 134 13.81 8.28 2.01
C PHE A 134 14.69 9.47 2.43
N GLN A 135 15.96 9.19 2.75
CA GLN A 135 16.96 10.25 3.03
C GLN A 135 17.34 11.05 1.78
N SER A 136 17.25 10.42 0.60
CA SER A 136 17.45 11.05 -0.70
C SER A 136 16.15 10.94 -1.49
N THR A 137 15.82 11.96 -2.29
CA THR A 137 14.64 11.94 -3.14
C THR A 137 14.78 10.87 -4.22
N PHE A 138 13.86 9.90 -4.22
CA PHE A 138 13.73 8.91 -5.30
C PHE A 138 12.68 9.41 -6.29
N GLY A 139 12.97 10.54 -6.93
CA GLY A 139 12.06 11.14 -7.91
C GLY A 139 11.83 10.19 -9.09
N GLY A 140 10.57 9.95 -9.43
CA GLY A 140 10.17 9.08 -10.54
C GLY A 140 10.09 7.59 -10.20
N LEU A 141 10.01 7.21 -8.92
CA LEU A 141 9.77 5.82 -8.52
C LEU A 141 8.38 5.31 -8.95
N PHE A 142 7.43 6.23 -9.03
CA PHE A 142 6.04 6.03 -9.42
C PHE A 142 5.65 6.94 -10.61
N SER A 143 6.60 7.47 -11.38
CA SER A 143 6.29 8.34 -12.54
C SER A 143 5.54 7.63 -13.66
N GLU A 144 5.70 6.30 -13.76
CA GLU A 144 5.08 5.49 -14.80
C GLU A 144 3.58 5.25 -14.56
N ILE A 145 3.07 5.54 -13.36
CA ILE A 145 1.66 5.32 -13.03
C ILE A 145 0.84 6.62 -13.05
N ASP A 146 -0.09 6.71 -14.00
CA ASP A 146 -1.03 7.84 -14.06
C ASP A 146 -2.38 7.51 -13.42
N LEU A 147 -2.47 7.69 -12.09
CA LEU A 147 -3.74 7.54 -11.35
C LEU A 147 -4.85 8.51 -11.82
N GLY A 148 -4.50 9.55 -12.59
CA GLY A 148 -5.44 10.47 -13.23
C GLY A 148 -5.96 10.01 -14.59
N SER A 149 -5.48 8.87 -15.10
CA SER A 149 -5.71 8.43 -16.46
C SER A 149 -7.20 8.20 -16.77
N PRO A 150 -7.69 8.66 -17.94
CA PRO A 150 -9.04 8.35 -18.41
C PRO A 150 -9.28 6.85 -18.63
N LYS A 151 -8.21 6.04 -18.72
CA LYS A 151 -8.27 4.56 -18.79
C LYS A 151 -8.81 3.94 -17.48
N LEU A 152 -8.56 4.58 -16.34
CA LEU A 152 -9.11 4.17 -15.05
C LEU A 152 -10.59 4.58 -14.92
N GLY A 153 -10.98 5.70 -15.51
CA GLY A 153 -12.34 6.22 -15.50
C GLY A 153 -12.38 7.68 -15.93
N LYS A 154 -13.52 8.17 -16.40
CA LYS A 154 -13.66 9.56 -16.85
C LYS A 154 -13.78 10.50 -15.66
N THR A 155 -14.49 10.07 -14.62
CA THR A 155 -14.70 10.85 -13.40
C THR A 155 -13.83 10.38 -12.24
N TYR A 156 -13.63 11.24 -11.25
CA TYR A 156 -12.93 10.89 -10.01
C TYR A 156 -13.53 9.65 -9.33
N THR A 157 -14.86 9.61 -9.23
CA THR A 157 -15.60 8.51 -8.61
C THR A 157 -15.37 7.18 -9.33
N GLU A 158 -15.39 7.18 -10.67
CA GLU A 158 -15.11 5.97 -11.47
C GLU A 158 -13.69 5.47 -11.27
N ARG A 159 -12.70 6.38 -11.29
CA ARG A 159 -11.29 6.04 -11.06
C ARG A 159 -11.09 5.47 -9.65
N ASN A 160 -11.65 6.13 -8.64
CA ASN A 160 -11.57 5.70 -7.25
C ASN A 160 -12.19 4.32 -7.06
N ALA A 161 -13.40 4.09 -7.58
CA ALA A 161 -14.07 2.80 -7.50
C ALA A 161 -13.27 1.69 -8.18
N LYS A 162 -12.72 1.94 -9.38
CA LYS A 162 -11.87 0.95 -10.07
C LYS A 162 -10.60 0.65 -9.27
N LEU A 163 -9.93 1.66 -8.73
CA LEU A 163 -8.75 1.46 -7.87
C LEU A 163 -9.09 0.69 -6.60
N CYS A 164 -10.23 0.97 -5.95
CA CYS A 164 -10.70 0.20 -4.80
C CYS A 164 -10.84 -1.29 -5.17
N VAL A 165 -11.48 -1.61 -6.29
CA VAL A 165 -11.64 -3.00 -6.74
C VAL A 165 -10.29 -3.66 -6.99
N VAL A 166 -9.37 -2.98 -7.69
CA VAL A 166 -8.05 -3.52 -8.00
C VAL A 166 -7.24 -3.78 -6.73
N ILE A 167 -7.11 -2.80 -5.85
CA ILE A 167 -6.37 -2.93 -4.60
C ILE A 167 -7.00 -3.99 -3.71
N GLN A 168 -8.33 -4.06 -3.64
CA GLN A 168 -9.03 -5.10 -2.89
C GLN A 168 -8.68 -6.50 -3.42
N LYS A 169 -8.69 -6.69 -4.75
CA LYS A 169 -8.34 -7.98 -5.37
C LYS A 169 -6.88 -8.36 -5.14
N ILE A 170 -5.98 -7.38 -5.22
CA ILE A 170 -4.57 -7.56 -4.88
C ILE A 170 -4.43 -7.97 -3.40
N ALA A 171 -5.12 -7.28 -2.49
CA ALA A 171 -5.08 -7.58 -1.07
C ALA A 171 -5.64 -8.97 -0.76
N GLU A 172 -6.77 -9.36 -1.36
CA GLU A 172 -7.38 -10.69 -1.23
C GLU A 172 -6.45 -11.80 -1.74
N GLY A 173 -6.02 -11.70 -3.01
CA GLY A 173 -5.20 -12.75 -3.61
C GLY A 173 -3.79 -12.83 -3.02
N LEU A 174 -3.32 -11.76 -2.38
CA LEU A 174 -2.05 -11.76 -1.67
C LEU A 174 -2.13 -12.05 -0.17
N ALA A 175 -3.31 -11.98 0.45
CA ALA A 175 -3.49 -12.39 1.85
C ALA A 175 -3.14 -13.87 2.03
N GLU A 176 -3.31 -14.67 0.99
CA GLU A 176 -2.89 -16.08 0.92
C GLU A 176 -1.36 -16.29 1.01
N PHE A 177 -0.55 -15.23 0.89
CA PHE A 177 0.93 -15.31 1.01
C PHE A 177 1.49 -14.86 2.35
N SER A 178 0.68 -14.22 3.21
CA SER A 178 1.13 -13.76 4.53
C SER A 178 0.95 -14.87 5.55
N THR A 179 1.89 -15.82 5.54
CA THR A 179 2.09 -16.85 6.58
C THR A 179 3.44 -16.68 7.23
#